data_AF-W2L7W4-F1
#
_entry.id   AF-W2L7W4-F1
#
_cell.length_a   1.000
_cell.length_b   1.000
_cell.length_c   1.000
_cell.angle_alpha   90.00
_cell.angle_beta   90.00
_cell.angle_gamma   90.00
#
_symmetry.space_group_name_H-M   'P 1'
#
loop_
_entity.id
_entity.type
_entity.pdbx_description
1 polymer ?
#
loop_
_entity_poly.entity_id
_entity_poly.type
_entity_poly.pdbx_seq_one_letter_code
_entity_poly.pdbx_strand_id
1 'polypeptide(L)'
;ESTFRGSLTYWRCHLRLTRRTKTDLDDPTAEDAVQHDEEVRDGMLELVEKEIADGFALSFKQELPRIALRFDLWRTRLGADPPAKVPPMRIRLKPNAKSYRSKARKYPPNVRRCYWNHD
;
A
#
# COMPACT_ATOMS: atom_id res chain seq x y z
N GLU A 1 -49.05 -15.59 -29.76
CA GLU A 1 -49.10 -14.14 -29.46
C GLU A 1 -48.88 -13.89 -27.98
N SER A 2 -47.94 -13.03 -27.61
CA SER A 2 -48.02 -12.17 -26.42
C SER A 2 -46.80 -11.24 -26.43
N THR A 3 -47.05 -9.97 -26.73
CA THR A 3 -46.05 -8.93 -26.92
C THR A 3 -45.84 -8.22 -25.58
N PHE A 4 -44.72 -8.48 -24.89
CA PHE A 4 -44.39 -7.72 -23.67
C PHE A 4 -43.54 -6.49 -24.03
N ARG A 5 -44.21 -5.38 -24.36
CA ARG A 5 -43.59 -4.05 -24.45
C ARG A 5 -43.31 -3.54 -23.03
N GLY A 6 -42.06 -3.65 -22.58
CA GLY A 6 -41.57 -3.01 -21.36
C GLY A 6 -41.29 -1.52 -21.57
N SER A 7 -42.00 -0.70 -20.82
CA SER A 7 -42.04 0.77 -20.84
C SER A 7 -40.68 1.44 -20.53
N LEU A 8 -40.27 2.35 -21.43
CA LEU A 8 -39.20 3.33 -21.23
C LEU A 8 -39.70 4.52 -20.39
N THR A 9 -39.78 4.39 -19.08
CA THR A 9 -39.85 5.58 -18.19
C THR A 9 -39.44 5.20 -16.78
N TYR A 10 -38.18 5.38 -16.40
CA TYR A 10 -37.89 5.84 -15.04
C TYR A 10 -36.46 6.36 -14.89
N TRP A 11 -36.33 7.42 -14.08
CA TRP A 11 -35.11 8.04 -13.56
C TRP A 11 -34.42 9.13 -14.40
N ARG A 12 -35.13 10.24 -14.54
CA ARG A 12 -34.49 11.57 -14.59
C ARG A 12 -34.21 12.03 -13.15
N CYS A 13 -33.10 11.58 -12.56
CA CYS A 13 -32.61 12.19 -11.33
C CYS A 13 -31.85 13.47 -11.67
N HIS A 14 -32.55 14.60 -11.57
CA HIS A 14 -31.93 15.90 -11.35
C HIS A 14 -31.20 15.86 -10.02
N LEU A 15 -29.87 15.74 -10.04
CA LEU A 15 -29.04 16.22 -8.96
C LEU A 15 -27.89 17.04 -9.54
N ARG A 16 -28.05 18.35 -9.36
CA ARG A 16 -27.05 19.38 -9.57
C ARG A 16 -25.91 19.12 -8.58
N LEU A 17 -24.97 18.27 -8.96
CA LEU A 17 -23.73 18.08 -8.20
C LEU A 17 -22.82 19.28 -8.49
N THR A 18 -22.68 20.12 -7.47
CA THR A 18 -21.62 21.10 -7.36
C THR A 18 -20.29 20.42 -7.64
N ARG A 19 -19.48 21.00 -8.53
CA ARG A 19 -18.08 20.58 -8.74
C ARG A 19 -17.36 20.77 -7.41
N ARG A 20 -17.14 19.69 -6.66
CA ARG A 20 -16.10 19.64 -5.64
C ARG A 20 -14.80 19.37 -6.37
N THR A 21 -14.06 20.44 -6.69
CA THR A 21 -12.66 20.34 -7.07
C THR A 21 -11.88 20.07 -5.78
N LYS A 22 -11.75 18.80 -5.41
CA LYS A 22 -10.61 18.42 -4.57
C LYS A 22 -9.41 18.53 -5.51
N THR A 23 -8.61 19.59 -5.35
CA THR A 23 -7.31 19.66 -5.98
C THR A 23 -6.51 18.47 -5.49
N ASP A 24 -5.90 17.70 -6.40
CA ASP A 24 -5.07 16.52 -6.12
C ASP A 24 -3.74 16.88 -5.41
N LEU A 25 -3.72 17.96 -4.61
CA LEU A 25 -2.53 18.49 -3.94
C LEU A 25 -2.48 18.15 -2.44
N ASP A 26 -3.53 17.55 -1.89
CA ASP A 26 -3.56 17.05 -0.51
C ASP A 26 -3.54 15.51 -0.50
N ASP A 27 -2.56 14.92 -1.17
CA ASP A 27 -2.14 13.56 -0.82
C ASP A 27 -1.46 13.69 0.56
N PRO A 28 -1.91 13.02 1.63
CA PRO A 28 -1.18 13.03 2.88
C PRO A 28 0.22 12.51 2.56
N THR A 29 1.21 13.39 2.60
CA THR A 29 2.61 13.00 2.59
C THR A 29 2.75 12.05 3.77
N ALA A 30 2.78 10.76 3.49
CA ALA A 30 3.16 9.76 4.48
C ALA A 30 4.50 10.27 5.00
N GLU A 31 4.53 10.66 6.27
CA GLU A 31 5.77 11.06 6.90
C GLU A 31 6.76 9.94 6.61
N ASP A 32 7.85 10.28 5.92
CA ASP A 32 8.92 9.33 5.60
C ASP A 32 9.47 8.85 6.94
N ALA A 33 8.92 7.74 7.44
CA ALA A 33 9.44 7.06 8.60
C ALA A 33 10.74 6.40 8.15
N VAL A 34 11.81 7.19 8.14
CA VAL A 34 13.15 6.73 7.84
C VAL A 34 13.50 5.69 8.90
N GLN A 35 13.51 4.43 8.49
CA GLN A 35 14.03 3.37 9.35
C GLN A 35 15.52 3.59 9.53
N HIS A 36 15.97 3.69 10.77
CA HIS A 36 17.39 3.83 11.08
C HIS A 36 18.06 2.45 11.06
N ASP A 37 19.08 2.28 10.22
CA ASP A 37 19.87 1.04 10.13
C ASP A 37 20.43 0.58 11.49
N GLU A 38 20.66 1.52 12.41
CA GLU A 38 21.11 1.26 13.78
C GLU A 38 20.05 0.52 14.61
N GLU A 39 18.78 0.92 14.55
CA GLU A 39 17.70 0.25 15.26
C GLU A 39 17.54 -1.21 14.83
N VAL A 40 17.69 -1.48 13.53
CA VAL A 40 17.64 -2.84 12.98
C VAL A 40 18.81 -3.68 13.48
N ARG A 41 20.01 -3.09 13.50
CA ARG A 41 21.23 -3.75 13.99
C ARG A 41 21.10 -4.13 15.45
N ASP A 42 20.66 -3.19 16.28
CA ASP A 42 20.50 -3.41 17.72
C ASP A 42 19.44 -4.49 17.98
N GLY A 43 18.28 -4.40 17.34
CA GLY A 43 17.24 -5.42 17.46
C GLY A 43 17.69 -6.80 16.98
N MET A 44 18.51 -6.88 15.92
CA MET A 44 19.09 -8.14 15.46
C MET A 44 20.08 -8.72 16.47
N LEU A 45 20.95 -7.89 17.07
CA LEU A 45 21.89 -8.35 18.10
C LEU A 45 21.17 -8.86 19.34
N GLU A 46 20.12 -8.15 19.79
CA GLU A 46 19.26 -8.60 20.90
C GLU A 46 18.61 -9.96 20.61
N LEU A 47 18.12 -10.18 19.38
CA LEU A 47 17.56 -11.47 18.95
C LEU A 47 18.60 -12.59 18.99
N VAL A 48 19.83 -12.32 18.54
CA VAL A 48 20.92 -13.31 18.59
C VAL A 48 21.29 -13.65 20.04
N GLU A 49 21.36 -12.65 20.92
CA GLU A 49 21.66 -12.89 22.33
C GLU A 49 20.58 -13.71 23.04
N LYS A 50 19.31 -13.42 22.75
CA LYS A 50 18.19 -14.21 23.24
C LYS A 50 18.27 -15.67 22.76
N GLU A 51 18.53 -15.89 21.49
CA GLU A 51 18.60 -17.24 20.91
C GLU A 51 19.76 -18.06 21.50
N ILE A 52 20.89 -17.40 21.80
CA ILE A 52 22.02 -18.03 22.50
C ILE A 52 21.63 -18.41 23.93
N ALA A 53 20.87 -17.56 24.63
CA ALA A 53 20.35 -17.88 25.96
C ALA A 53 19.37 -19.07 25.92
N ASP A 54 18.62 -19.20 24.82
CA ASP A 54 17.68 -20.30 24.58
C ASP A 54 18.37 -21.61 24.11
N GLY A 55 19.71 -21.61 23.97
CA GLY A 55 20.52 -22.82 23.75
C GLY A 55 21.16 -22.95 22.37
N PHE A 56 21.14 -21.89 21.56
CA PHE A 56 21.81 -21.89 20.25
C PHE A 56 23.34 -21.91 20.37
N ALA A 57 24.00 -22.53 19.39
CA ALA A 57 25.44 -22.76 19.44
C ALA A 57 26.25 -21.45 19.40
N LEU A 58 27.03 -21.24 20.46
CA LEU A 58 27.91 -20.07 20.64
C LEU A 58 28.92 -19.86 19.50
N SER A 59 29.29 -20.93 18.79
CA SER A 59 30.20 -20.86 17.64
C SER A 59 29.71 -19.92 16.54
N PHE A 60 28.39 -19.79 16.38
CA PHE A 60 27.77 -18.96 15.35
C PHE A 60 27.40 -17.56 15.82
N LYS A 61 27.73 -17.18 17.07
CA LYS A 61 27.40 -15.85 17.63
C LYS A 61 27.85 -14.70 16.74
N GLN A 62 28.97 -14.84 16.04
CA GLN A 62 29.50 -13.82 15.14
C GLN A 62 29.07 -14.00 13.68
N GLU A 63 28.86 -15.24 13.22
CA GLU A 63 28.46 -15.50 11.84
C GLU A 63 27.00 -15.14 11.59
N LEU A 64 26.12 -15.38 12.56
CA LEU A 64 24.69 -15.15 12.40
C LEU A 64 24.34 -13.67 12.18
N PRO A 65 24.81 -12.70 13.01
CA PRO A 65 24.60 -11.28 12.73
C PRO A 65 25.23 -10.85 11.41
N ARG A 66 26.41 -11.39 11.06
CA ARG A 66 27.10 -11.08 9.81
C ARG A 66 26.28 -11.47 8.57
N ILE A 67 25.61 -12.62 8.60
CA ILE A 67 24.73 -13.07 7.50
C ILE A 67 23.44 -12.26 7.51
N ALA A 68 22.82 -12.10 8.68
CA ALA A 68 21.52 -11.45 8.81
C ALA A 68 21.57 -9.98 8.40
N LEU A 69 22.65 -9.26 8.74
CA LEU A 69 22.85 -7.85 8.42
C LEU A 69 23.54 -7.62 7.06
N ARG A 70 23.78 -8.68 6.28
CA ARG A 70 24.43 -8.57 4.97
C ARG A 70 23.57 -7.79 3.97
N PHE A 71 22.26 -7.89 4.10
CA PHE A 71 21.29 -7.25 3.23
C PHE A 71 20.29 -6.46 4.05
N ASP A 72 19.83 -5.35 3.48
CA ASP A 72 18.79 -4.50 4.05
C ASP A 72 17.40 -5.12 3.80
N LEU A 73 17.07 -6.15 4.58
CA LEU A 73 15.82 -6.92 4.46
C LEU A 73 14.87 -6.72 5.64
N TRP A 74 15.38 -6.27 6.77
CA TRP A 74 14.66 -6.29 8.04
C TRP A 74 13.93 -4.97 8.29
N ARG A 75 12.81 -5.03 9.01
CA ARG A 75 12.06 -3.84 9.41
C ARG A 75 11.64 -3.89 10.85
N THR A 76 11.89 -2.80 11.57
CA THR A 76 11.42 -2.62 12.96
C THR A 76 9.97 -2.16 12.99
N ARG A 77 9.52 -1.43 11.96
CA ARG A 77 8.15 -0.93 11.82
C ARG A 77 7.58 -1.32 10.47
N LEU A 78 6.33 -1.76 10.45
CA LEU A 78 5.59 -1.98 9.21
C LEU A 78 5.07 -0.62 8.73
N GLY A 79 5.53 -0.18 7.57
CA GLY A 79 5.20 1.12 7.01
C GLY A 79 5.43 1.17 5.50
N ALA A 80 5.29 2.37 4.93
CA ALA A 80 5.66 2.60 3.55
C ALA A 80 7.17 2.41 3.36
N ASP A 81 7.54 1.74 2.29
CA ASP A 81 8.95 1.59 1.92
C ASP A 81 9.50 2.96 1.52
N PRO A 82 10.76 3.28 1.86
CA PRO A 82 11.39 4.47 1.32
C PRO A 82 11.38 4.39 -0.21
N PRO A 83 11.29 5.55 -0.90
CA PRO A 83 11.28 5.57 -2.34
C PRO A 83 12.50 4.85 -2.90
N ALA A 84 12.26 3.97 -3.87
CA ALA A 84 13.33 3.26 -4.55
C ALA A 84 14.32 4.25 -5.16
N LYS A 85 15.62 3.92 -5.12
CA LYS A 85 16.71 4.74 -5.69
C LYS A 85 16.75 4.65 -7.23
N VAL A 86 15.59 4.80 -7.86
CA VAL A 86 15.41 4.77 -9.31
C VAL A 86 14.50 5.94 -9.71
N PRO A 87 14.67 6.50 -10.92
CA PRO A 87 13.76 7.52 -11.41
C PRO A 87 12.30 7.02 -11.41
N PRO A 88 11.31 7.88 -11.14
CA PRO A 88 9.91 7.50 -11.21
C PRO A 88 9.56 6.88 -12.56
N MET A 89 8.72 5.85 -12.53
CA MET A 89 8.26 5.18 -13.74
C MET A 89 7.48 6.17 -14.63
N ARG A 90 7.87 6.27 -15.90
CA ARG A 90 7.18 7.10 -16.90
C ARG A 90 6.22 6.25 -17.73
N ILE A 91 4.91 6.51 -17.60
CA ILE A 91 3.87 5.83 -18.38
C ILE A 91 3.73 6.51 -19.75
N ARG A 92 3.77 5.72 -20.83
CA ARG A 92 3.54 6.21 -22.21
C ARG A 92 2.23 5.66 -22.75
N LEU A 93 1.35 6.55 -23.21
CA LEU A 93 0.13 6.17 -23.90
C LEU A 93 0.42 5.71 -25.33
N LYS A 94 -0.34 4.74 -25.82
CA LYS A 94 -0.34 4.39 -27.25
C LYS A 94 -0.86 5.59 -28.07
N PRO A 95 -0.40 5.76 -29.32
CA PRO A 95 -0.97 6.78 -30.21
C PRO A 95 -2.49 6.66 -30.29
N ASN A 96 -3.20 7.79 -30.28
CA ASN A 96 -4.67 7.88 -30.33
C ASN A 96 -5.43 7.27 -29.13
N ALA A 97 -4.76 6.98 -28.01
CA ALA A 97 -5.43 6.55 -26.79
C ALA A 97 -6.37 7.65 -26.26
N LYS A 98 -7.63 7.31 -26.04
CA LYS A 98 -8.62 8.18 -25.42
C LYS A 98 -8.76 7.83 -23.95
N SER A 99 -8.81 8.83 -23.08
CA SER A 99 -9.11 8.61 -21.67
C SER A 99 -10.54 8.07 -21.54
N TYR A 100 -10.70 7.08 -20.65
CA TYR A 100 -12.00 6.49 -20.36
C TYR A 100 -12.19 6.47 -18.85
N ARG A 101 -13.33 6.99 -18.39
CA ARG A 101 -13.70 6.95 -16.98
C ARG A 101 -14.68 5.80 -16.74
N SER A 102 -14.16 4.72 -16.17
CA SER A 102 -14.97 3.58 -15.73
C SER A 102 -15.89 3.97 -14.57
N LYS A 103 -17.09 3.37 -14.51
CA LYS A 103 -17.97 3.45 -13.34
C LYS A 103 -17.34 2.71 -12.16
N ALA A 104 -17.50 3.24 -10.94
CA ALA A 104 -17.02 2.57 -9.73
C ALA A 104 -17.71 1.21 -9.54
N ARG A 105 -16.95 0.19 -9.10
CA ARG A 105 -17.51 -1.12 -8.78
C ARG A 105 -18.41 -1.04 -7.54
N LYS A 106 -19.53 -1.76 -7.57
CA LYS A 106 -20.40 -1.93 -6.39
C LYS A 106 -19.81 -3.02 -5.50
N TYR A 107 -19.09 -2.64 -4.46
CA TYR A 107 -18.62 -3.58 -3.43
C TYR A 107 -19.72 -3.86 -2.40
N PRO A 108 -19.79 -5.08 -1.83
CA PRO A 108 -20.70 -5.38 -0.72
C PRO A 108 -20.25 -4.64 0.56
N PRO A 109 -21.15 -4.43 1.54
CA PRO A 109 -20.87 -3.60 2.72
C PRO A 109 -19.67 -4.06 3.56
N ASN A 110 -19.49 -5.38 3.71
CA ASN A 110 -18.37 -5.96 4.45
C ASN A 110 -17.01 -5.65 3.82
N VAL A 111 -16.92 -5.65 2.48
CA VAL A 111 -15.70 -5.31 1.75
C VAL A 111 -15.40 -3.82 1.87
N ARG A 112 -16.43 -2.96 1.79
CA ARG A 112 -16.25 -1.52 2.00
C ARG A 112 -15.67 -1.23 3.39
N ARG A 113 -16.22 -1.87 4.43
CA ARG A 113 -15.75 -1.67 5.82
C ARG A 113 -14.25 -1.95 5.99
N CYS A 114 -13.70 -2.94 5.30
CA CYS A 114 -12.27 -3.26 5.40
C CYS A 114 -11.36 -2.24 4.71
N TYR A 115 -11.83 -1.55 3.66
CA TYR A 115 -11.01 -0.58 2.91
C TYR A 115 -11.05 0.85 3.49
N TRP A 116 -12.05 1.19 4.31
CA TRP A 116 -12.31 2.56 4.75
C TRP A 116 -12.07 2.81 6.24
N ASN A 117 -11.61 1.82 7.01
CA ASN A 117 -11.41 1.91 8.47
C ASN A 117 -9.92 1.95 8.88
N HIS A 118 -9.11 2.71 8.15
CA HIS A 118 -7.76 3.08 8.57
C HIS A 118 -7.72 4.61 8.71
N ASP A 119 -8.27 5.12 9.81
CA ASP A 119 -8.05 6.48 10.33
C ASP A 119 -7.72 6.35 11.83
#